data_AF-A0A9W8JQC6-F1
#
_entry.id   AF-A0A9W8JQC6-F1
#
_cell.length_a   1.000
_cell.length_b   1.000
_cell.length_c   1.000
_cell.angle_alpha   90.00
_cell.angle_beta   90.00
_cell.angle_gamma   90.00
#
_symmetry.space_group_name_H-M   'P 1'
#
loop_
_entity.id
_entity.type
_entity.pdbx_description
1 polymer ?
#
loop_
_entity_poly.entity_id
_entity_poly.type
_entity_poly.pdbx_seq_one_letter_code
_entity_poly.pdbx_strand_id
1 'polypeptide(L)'
;MGKERWGPRLEGISKEDVDTLHVELKRALEGEWGSTPKSGVDWQAVFSVVSTRYAERLEIVRYLLRSLSTVPRDGMLAGLRQVHRQLTATLRPYLLYSVRPPPRAQTSDLQWMVPVWVHCAMTHTRAVEVNTELTRSERLLVRAVRDTSKDICRVLVGMWAEGKIHKFDVEESPSSNMKGTSLKQLVENWKTRIEDLMAWLDWSIWVRCEPACGYEEMCYMPQWPFFKHMPPGPTPENPNKTTTEDNGRDRSNPDDDWDRPVPRCIRRIEPFDNGEHDWTFEIGII
;
A
#
# COMPACT_ATOMS: atom_id res chain seq x y z
N MET A 1 -15.72 0.87 4.46
CA MET A 1 -14.35 1.01 4.98
C MET A 1 -13.73 -0.38 5.00
N GLY A 2 -12.54 -0.55 4.40
CA GLY A 2 -11.93 -1.87 4.22
C GLY A 2 -11.52 -2.45 5.57
N LYS A 3 -11.95 -3.67 5.87
CA LYS A 3 -11.38 -4.46 6.97
C LYS A 3 -9.89 -4.67 6.69
N GLU A 4 -9.11 -4.66 7.76
CA GLU A 4 -7.68 -4.87 7.71
C GLU A 4 -7.32 -6.30 7.26
N ARG A 5 -6.25 -6.48 6.47
CA ARG A 5 -6.05 -7.70 5.66
C ARG A 5 -4.87 -8.56 6.11
N TRP A 6 -4.52 -8.54 7.40
CA TRP A 6 -3.45 -9.34 7.98
C TRP A 6 -3.81 -10.81 8.24
N GLY A 7 -5.10 -11.12 8.31
CA GLY A 7 -5.61 -12.49 8.44
C GLY A 7 -6.01 -13.14 7.10
N PRO A 8 -6.09 -14.49 7.03
CA PRO A 8 -6.66 -15.21 5.90
C PRO A 8 -8.10 -14.73 5.59
N ARG A 9 -8.35 -14.32 4.34
CA ARG A 9 -9.63 -13.73 3.87
C ARG A 9 -10.73 -14.76 3.63
N LEU A 10 -10.97 -15.65 4.60
CA LEU A 10 -12.04 -16.65 4.50
C LEU A 10 -13.28 -16.27 5.33
N GLU A 11 -13.41 -15.00 5.72
CA GLU A 11 -14.63 -14.54 6.40
C GLU A 11 -15.79 -14.43 5.40
N GLY A 12 -16.81 -15.27 5.58
CA GLY A 12 -18.07 -15.18 4.83
C GLY A 12 -18.09 -15.91 3.49
N ILE A 13 -17.10 -16.77 3.20
CA ILE A 13 -17.16 -17.67 2.05
C ILE A 13 -18.16 -18.79 2.33
N SER A 14 -19.08 -19.03 1.40
CA SER A 14 -20.01 -20.15 1.51
C SER A 14 -19.25 -21.48 1.33
N LYS A 15 -19.80 -22.59 1.84
CA LYS A 15 -19.16 -23.90 1.64
C LYS A 15 -19.12 -24.26 0.15
N GLU A 16 -20.17 -23.86 -0.56
CA GLU A 16 -20.34 -24.04 -1.99
C GLU A 16 -19.24 -23.32 -2.79
N ASP A 17 -18.85 -22.10 -2.38
CA ASP A 17 -17.76 -21.35 -2.99
C ASP A 17 -16.39 -21.98 -2.71
N VAL A 18 -16.18 -22.51 -1.50
CA VAL A 18 -14.95 -23.25 -1.14
C VAL A 18 -14.81 -24.50 -2.00
N ASP A 19 -15.88 -25.28 -2.14
CA ASP A 19 -15.88 -26.49 -2.96
C ASP A 19 -15.64 -26.16 -4.44
N THR A 20 -16.26 -25.07 -4.93
CA THR A 20 -16.03 -24.56 -6.28
C THR A 20 -14.56 -24.18 -6.49
N LEU A 21 -13.96 -23.47 -5.54
CA LEU A 21 -12.54 -23.09 -5.58
C LEU A 21 -11.64 -24.32 -5.57
N HIS A 22 -11.92 -25.32 -4.73
CA HIS A 22 -11.15 -26.56 -4.67
C HIS A 22 -11.22 -27.32 -6.00
N VAL A 23 -12.39 -27.41 -6.62
CA VAL A 23 -12.55 -28.04 -7.94
C VAL A 23 -11.77 -27.28 -9.02
N GLU A 24 -11.82 -25.94 -9.01
CA GLU A 24 -11.06 -25.12 -9.96
C GLU A 24 -9.55 -25.23 -9.76
N LEU A 25 -9.09 -25.21 -8.51
CA LEU A 25 -7.69 -25.39 -8.15
C LEU A 25 -7.18 -26.77 -8.56
N LYS A 26 -7.95 -27.82 -8.24
CA LYS A 26 -7.65 -29.19 -8.63
C LYS A 26 -7.56 -29.32 -10.15
N ARG A 27 -8.49 -28.71 -10.90
CA ARG A 27 -8.41 -28.65 -12.37
C ARG A 27 -7.16 -27.91 -12.87
N ALA A 28 -6.75 -26.84 -12.20
CA ALA A 28 -5.55 -26.08 -12.57
C ALA A 28 -4.24 -26.82 -12.23
N LEU A 29 -4.24 -27.65 -11.18
CA LEU A 29 -3.09 -28.43 -10.75
C LEU A 29 -2.96 -29.77 -11.49
N GLU A 30 -4.07 -30.47 -11.70
CA GLU A 30 -4.16 -31.77 -12.38
C GLU A 30 -4.27 -31.63 -13.90
N GLY A 31 -4.80 -30.50 -14.39
CA GLY A 31 -4.69 -30.10 -15.78
C GLY A 31 -3.22 -29.89 -16.08
N GLU A 32 -2.61 -30.94 -16.65
CA GLU A 32 -1.19 -31.07 -16.99
C GLU A 32 -0.52 -29.71 -17.16
N TRP A 33 0.55 -29.50 -16.40
CA TRP A 33 1.43 -28.32 -16.46
C TRP A 33 1.98 -27.99 -17.88
N GLY A 34 1.55 -28.71 -18.92
CA GLY A 34 1.82 -28.47 -20.34
C GLY A 34 0.66 -28.59 -21.35
N SER A 35 -0.59 -28.94 -20.97
CA SER A 35 -1.66 -29.22 -21.98
C SER A 35 -2.81 -28.23 -22.06
N THR A 36 -2.93 -27.29 -21.11
CA THR A 36 -3.80 -26.12 -21.35
C THR A 36 -3.00 -25.07 -22.13
N PRO A 37 -3.49 -24.57 -23.28
CA PRO A 37 -2.80 -23.48 -23.97
C PRO A 37 -2.76 -22.27 -23.03
N LYS A 38 -1.58 -22.00 -22.48
CA LYS A 38 -1.30 -20.83 -21.67
C LYS A 38 -1.26 -19.61 -22.59
N SER A 39 -1.81 -18.49 -22.13
CA SER A 39 -1.75 -17.22 -22.87
C SER A 39 -0.32 -16.72 -23.10
N GLY A 40 0.66 -17.26 -22.38
CA GLY A 40 2.05 -16.83 -22.38
C GLY A 40 2.29 -15.55 -21.56
N VAL A 41 1.25 -15.02 -20.90
CA VAL A 41 1.36 -13.78 -20.10
C VAL A 41 2.02 -14.08 -18.76
N ASP A 42 3.10 -13.35 -18.47
CA ASP A 42 3.73 -13.34 -17.15
C ASP A 42 2.93 -12.44 -16.18
N TRP A 43 1.98 -13.05 -15.49
CA TRP A 43 1.13 -12.35 -14.51
C TRP A 43 1.93 -11.80 -13.33
N GLN A 44 2.99 -12.48 -12.91
CA GLN A 44 3.85 -12.00 -11.81
C GLN A 44 4.52 -10.69 -12.20
N ALA A 45 5.04 -10.60 -13.43
CA ALA A 45 5.58 -9.36 -13.95
C ALA A 45 4.52 -8.26 -14.04
N VAL A 46 3.30 -8.57 -14.52
CA VAL A 46 2.20 -7.58 -14.60
C VAL A 46 1.85 -7.01 -13.22
N PHE A 47 1.67 -7.86 -12.20
CA PHE A 47 1.37 -7.41 -10.84
C PHE A 47 2.53 -6.59 -10.24
N SER A 48 3.76 -7.05 -10.43
CA SER A 48 4.96 -6.37 -9.95
C SER A 48 5.13 -4.98 -10.58
N VAL A 49 4.85 -4.83 -11.86
CA VAL A 49 4.90 -3.53 -12.54
C VAL A 49 3.88 -2.56 -11.95
N VAL A 50 2.65 -3.00 -11.67
CA VAL A 50 1.63 -2.13 -11.08
C VAL A 50 2.01 -1.73 -9.65
N SER A 51 2.42 -2.68 -8.81
CA SER A 51 2.79 -2.38 -7.43
C SER A 51 4.01 -1.46 -7.37
N THR A 52 5.09 -1.81 -8.04
CA THR A 52 6.34 -1.04 -8.06
C THR A 52 6.15 0.36 -8.64
N ARG A 53 5.27 0.52 -9.63
CA ARG A 53 5.01 1.83 -10.24
C ARG A 53 4.32 2.79 -9.28
N TYR A 54 3.35 2.34 -8.50
CA TYR A 54 2.53 3.25 -7.69
C TYR A 54 2.94 3.31 -6.21
N ALA A 55 3.58 2.27 -5.67
CA ALA A 55 3.84 2.14 -4.24
C ALA A 55 4.62 3.34 -3.67
N GLU A 56 5.83 3.58 -4.18
CA GLU A 56 6.70 4.67 -3.70
C GLU A 56 6.09 6.05 -4.00
N ARG A 57 5.45 6.21 -5.17
CA ARG A 57 4.85 7.49 -5.59
C ARG A 57 3.69 7.90 -4.67
N LEU A 58 2.87 6.95 -4.25
CA LEU A 58 1.79 7.18 -3.29
C LEU A 58 2.34 7.57 -1.91
N GLU A 59 3.44 6.94 -1.48
CA GLU A 59 4.09 7.29 -0.21
C GLU A 59 4.70 8.68 -0.22
N ILE A 60 5.36 9.08 -1.31
CA ILE A 60 5.87 10.44 -1.47
C ILE A 60 4.72 11.45 -1.37
N VAL A 61 3.61 11.19 -2.07
CA VAL A 61 2.42 12.06 -2.00
C VAL A 61 1.83 12.11 -0.58
N ARG A 62 1.71 10.97 0.10
CA ARG A 62 1.25 10.89 1.50
C ARG A 62 2.16 11.66 2.44
N TYR A 63 3.47 11.51 2.31
CA TYR A 63 4.47 12.23 3.09
C TYR A 63 4.34 13.74 2.90
N LEU A 64 4.26 14.21 1.66
CA LEU A 64 4.07 15.64 1.35
C LEU A 64 2.75 16.17 1.90
N LEU A 65 1.66 15.41 1.83
CA LEU A 65 0.37 15.84 2.37
C LEU A 65 0.36 15.90 3.91
N ARG A 66 1.02 14.95 4.57
CA ARG A 66 1.16 14.94 6.03
C ARG A 66 2.02 16.08 6.55
N SER A 67 3.11 16.39 5.87
CA SER A 67 3.96 17.52 6.26
C SER A 67 3.24 18.86 6.12
N LEU A 68 2.29 18.99 5.18
CA LEU A 68 1.49 20.21 5.05
C LEU A 68 0.54 20.48 6.22
N SER A 69 0.20 19.48 7.03
CA SER A 69 -0.64 19.67 8.22
C SER A 69 0.04 20.55 9.29
N THR A 70 1.37 20.66 9.29
CA THR A 70 2.14 21.44 10.28
C THR A 70 2.63 22.80 9.74
N VAL A 71 2.47 23.06 8.44
CA VAL A 71 3.03 24.23 7.75
C VAL A 71 2.07 25.44 7.84
N PRO A 72 2.57 26.68 8.02
CA PRO A 72 1.75 27.89 7.94
C PRO A 72 1.05 28.05 6.57
N ARG A 73 -0.05 28.81 6.52
CA ARG A 73 -0.89 28.96 5.31
C ARG A 73 -0.09 29.35 4.07
N ASP A 74 0.90 30.21 4.21
CA ASP A 74 1.72 30.71 3.09
C ASP A 74 2.58 29.60 2.46
N GLY A 75 3.05 28.65 3.28
CA GLY A 75 3.78 27.47 2.80
C GLY A 75 2.87 26.36 2.24
N MET A 76 1.59 26.33 2.63
CA MET A 76 0.64 25.30 2.14
C MET A 76 0.46 25.35 0.62
N LEU A 77 0.40 26.55 0.03
CA LEU A 77 0.25 26.69 -1.42
C LEU A 77 1.47 26.13 -2.16
N ALA A 78 2.68 26.44 -1.68
CA ALA A 78 3.91 25.91 -2.26
C ALA A 78 3.97 24.38 -2.15
N GLY A 79 3.55 23.81 -1.02
CA GLY A 79 3.49 22.35 -0.87
C GLY A 79 2.41 21.70 -1.73
N LEU A 80 1.23 22.30 -1.89
CA LEU A 80 0.19 21.80 -2.82
C LEU A 80 0.67 21.80 -4.27
N ARG A 81 1.42 22.85 -4.68
CA ARG A 81 2.10 22.86 -5.99
C ARG A 81 3.11 21.71 -6.10
N GLN A 82 3.86 21.43 -5.03
CA GLN A 82 4.79 20.31 -5.01
C GLN A 82 4.08 18.96 -5.14
N VAL A 83 2.97 18.74 -4.41
CA VAL A 83 2.13 17.55 -4.55
C VAL A 83 1.60 17.43 -5.99
N HIS A 84 1.10 18.53 -6.56
CA HIS A 84 0.59 18.53 -7.93
C HIS A 84 1.68 18.19 -8.97
N ARG A 85 2.93 18.64 -8.76
CA ARG A 85 4.07 18.23 -9.60
C ARG A 85 4.34 16.73 -9.50
N GLN A 86 4.28 16.13 -8.31
CA GLN A 86 4.44 14.68 -8.14
C GLN A 86 3.33 13.88 -8.83
N LEU A 87 2.08 14.33 -8.73
CA LEU A 87 0.96 13.73 -9.46
C LEU A 87 1.17 13.84 -10.97
N THR A 88 1.59 15.01 -11.44
CA THR A 88 1.86 15.25 -12.87
C THR A 88 3.01 14.37 -13.37
N ALA A 89 4.08 14.20 -12.60
CA ALA A 89 5.19 13.31 -12.95
C ALA A 89 4.74 11.84 -13.01
N THR A 90 3.92 11.40 -12.05
CA THR A 90 3.34 10.05 -12.01
C THR A 90 2.46 9.77 -13.22
N LEU A 91 1.65 10.76 -13.62
CA LEU A 91 0.69 10.61 -14.71
C LEU A 91 1.26 10.95 -16.09
N ARG A 92 2.47 11.52 -16.18
CA ARG A 92 3.05 12.04 -17.44
C ARG A 92 2.89 11.10 -18.64
N PRO A 93 3.10 9.77 -18.54
CA PRO A 93 2.95 8.86 -19.68
C PRO A 93 1.51 8.73 -20.20
N TYR A 94 0.52 9.19 -19.43
CA TYR A 94 -0.91 9.08 -19.73
C TYR A 94 -1.54 10.44 -20.06
N LEU A 95 -0.79 11.54 -19.92
CA LEU A 95 -1.29 12.88 -20.20
C LEU A 95 -1.36 13.12 -21.70
N LEU A 96 -2.56 13.45 -22.18
CA LEU A 96 -2.78 13.85 -23.58
C LEU A 96 -2.66 15.37 -23.73
N TYR A 97 -2.01 15.82 -24.79
CA TYR A 97 -1.81 17.25 -25.06
C TYR A 97 -3.13 18.05 -25.19
N SER A 98 -4.16 17.40 -25.73
CA SER A 98 -5.49 17.98 -25.97
C SER A 98 -6.32 18.14 -24.70
N VAL A 99 -5.94 17.49 -23.60
CA VAL A 99 -6.73 17.48 -22.36
C VAL A 99 -6.40 18.70 -21.51
N ARG A 100 -7.34 19.62 -21.41
CA ARG A 100 -7.24 20.85 -20.60
C ARG A 100 -8.57 21.15 -19.93
N PRO A 101 -8.55 21.76 -18.73
CA PRO A 101 -9.79 22.18 -18.08
C PRO A 101 -10.48 23.26 -18.91
N PRO A 102 -11.82 23.23 -19.06
CA PRO A 102 -12.55 24.34 -19.65
C PRO A 102 -12.37 25.63 -18.82
N PRO A 103 -12.53 26.83 -19.41
CA PRO A 103 -12.19 28.11 -18.75
C PRO A 103 -12.89 28.40 -17.41
N ARG A 104 -14.01 27.72 -17.13
CA ARG A 104 -14.79 27.84 -15.88
C ARG A 104 -15.05 26.47 -15.23
N ALA A 105 -14.14 25.52 -15.45
CA ALA A 105 -14.21 24.20 -14.83
C ALA A 105 -14.33 24.34 -13.31
N GLN A 106 -15.24 23.57 -12.74
CA GLN A 106 -15.38 23.41 -11.28
C GLN A 106 -14.89 22.02 -10.89
N THR A 107 -14.55 21.82 -9.62
CA THR A 107 -14.10 20.51 -9.11
C THR A 107 -15.18 19.42 -9.22
N SER A 108 -16.44 19.81 -9.42
CA SER A 108 -17.56 18.91 -9.75
C SER A 108 -17.60 18.48 -11.22
N ASP A 109 -16.94 19.21 -12.13
CA ASP A 109 -16.91 18.93 -13.56
C ASP A 109 -15.52 18.43 -13.98
N LEU A 110 -15.36 17.11 -13.85
CA LEU A 110 -14.15 16.37 -14.19
C LEU A 110 -14.30 15.53 -15.47
N GLN A 111 -15.31 15.79 -16.32
CA GLN A 111 -15.50 14.99 -17.55
C GLN A 111 -14.35 15.16 -18.53
N TRP A 112 -13.73 16.35 -18.57
CA TRP A 112 -12.59 16.64 -19.46
C TRP A 112 -11.35 15.79 -19.17
N MET A 113 -11.18 15.24 -17.94
CA MET A 113 -10.04 14.39 -17.58
C MET A 113 -10.25 12.89 -17.90
N VAL A 114 -11.45 12.49 -18.30
CA VAL A 114 -11.79 11.07 -18.57
C VAL A 114 -10.79 10.38 -19.52
N PRO A 115 -10.33 11.01 -20.62
CA PRO A 115 -9.33 10.37 -21.48
C PRO A 115 -8.05 9.99 -20.72
N VAL A 116 -7.52 10.87 -19.87
CA VAL A 116 -6.31 10.60 -19.06
C VAL A 116 -6.57 9.44 -18.09
N TRP A 117 -7.74 9.40 -17.46
CA TRP A 117 -8.13 8.30 -16.60
C TRP A 117 -8.21 6.96 -17.35
N VAL A 118 -8.85 6.92 -18.52
CA VAL A 118 -8.94 5.69 -19.34
C VAL A 118 -7.55 5.21 -19.76
N HIS A 119 -6.68 6.12 -20.22
CA HIS A 119 -5.31 5.78 -20.61
C HIS A 119 -4.52 5.23 -19.42
N CYS A 120 -4.57 5.88 -18.26
CA CYS A 120 -3.92 5.42 -17.04
C CYS A 120 -4.43 4.03 -16.62
N ALA A 121 -5.75 3.86 -16.53
CA ALA A 121 -6.39 2.66 -16.00
C ALA A 121 -6.17 1.42 -16.88
N MET A 122 -6.07 1.59 -18.20
CA MET A 122 -6.01 0.48 -19.14
C MET A 122 -4.58 0.16 -19.62
N THR A 123 -3.58 0.97 -19.29
CA THR A 123 -2.22 0.82 -19.87
C THR A 123 -1.64 -0.59 -19.66
N HIS A 124 -1.87 -1.19 -18.50
CA HIS A 124 -1.25 -2.48 -18.14
C HIS A 124 -2.03 -3.70 -18.64
N THR A 125 -3.28 -3.54 -19.07
CA THR A 125 -4.15 -4.68 -19.46
C THR A 125 -4.58 -4.64 -20.92
N ARG A 126 -4.61 -3.47 -21.55
CA ARG A 126 -5.19 -3.30 -22.90
C ARG A 126 -4.57 -4.22 -23.94
N ALA A 127 -3.25 -4.36 -23.96
CA ALA A 127 -2.58 -5.22 -24.93
C ALA A 127 -2.94 -6.70 -24.73
N VAL A 128 -3.04 -7.14 -23.47
CA VAL A 128 -3.39 -8.52 -23.12
C VAL A 128 -4.86 -8.82 -23.43
N GLU A 129 -5.76 -7.87 -23.15
CA GLU A 129 -7.20 -8.01 -23.41
C GLU A 129 -7.54 -8.06 -24.91
N VAL A 130 -6.75 -7.43 -25.77
CA VAL A 130 -7.03 -7.36 -27.21
C VAL A 130 -6.35 -8.48 -28.00
N ASN A 131 -5.11 -8.84 -27.64
CA ASN A 131 -4.26 -9.65 -28.50
C ASN A 131 -4.12 -11.11 -28.05
N THR A 132 -4.79 -11.52 -26.96
CA THR A 132 -4.50 -12.81 -26.34
C THR A 132 -5.77 -13.53 -25.93
N GLU A 133 -5.88 -14.79 -26.31
CA GLU A 133 -6.92 -15.68 -25.80
C GLU A 133 -6.55 -16.11 -24.37
N LEU A 134 -7.36 -15.69 -23.42
CA LEU A 134 -7.13 -15.93 -22.00
C LEU A 134 -7.92 -17.15 -21.53
N THR A 135 -7.34 -17.91 -20.61
CA THR A 135 -8.07 -18.89 -19.82
C THR A 135 -9.06 -18.21 -18.86
N ARG A 136 -9.95 -18.99 -18.24
CA ARG A 136 -10.91 -18.46 -17.25
C ARG A 136 -10.19 -17.79 -16.07
N SER A 137 -9.12 -18.40 -15.57
CA SER A 137 -8.33 -17.86 -14.46
C SER A 137 -7.59 -16.59 -14.84
N GLU A 138 -7.02 -16.52 -16.05
CA GLU A 138 -6.33 -15.32 -16.53
C GLU A 138 -7.27 -14.13 -16.75
N ARG A 139 -8.52 -14.38 -17.17
CA ARG A 139 -9.55 -13.32 -17.21
C ARG A 139 -9.82 -12.73 -15.83
N LEU A 140 -9.76 -13.53 -14.77
CA LEU A 140 -9.89 -13.04 -13.40
C LEU A 140 -8.70 -12.16 -13.01
N LEU A 141 -7.47 -12.59 -13.35
CA LEU A 141 -6.24 -11.82 -13.07
C LEU A 141 -6.23 -10.48 -13.82
N VAL A 142 -6.54 -10.47 -15.12
CA VAL A 142 -6.70 -9.22 -15.91
C VAL A 142 -7.68 -8.28 -15.25
N ARG A 143 -8.86 -8.80 -14.89
CA ARG A 143 -9.92 -7.99 -14.28
C ARG A 143 -9.42 -7.37 -12.97
N ALA A 144 -8.75 -8.14 -12.12
CA ALA A 144 -8.19 -7.64 -10.87
C ALA A 144 -7.15 -6.53 -11.10
N VAL A 145 -6.23 -6.71 -12.05
CA VAL A 145 -5.22 -5.69 -12.41
C VAL A 145 -5.89 -4.42 -12.93
N ARG A 146 -6.88 -4.57 -13.82
CA ARG A 146 -7.61 -3.47 -14.43
C ARG A 146 -8.40 -2.69 -13.39
N ASP A 147 -9.12 -3.37 -12.51
CA ASP A 147 -9.96 -2.73 -11.50
C ASP A 147 -9.10 -2.03 -10.44
N THR A 148 -7.97 -2.63 -10.03
CA THR A 148 -6.97 -1.97 -9.19
C THR A 148 -6.39 -0.71 -9.85
N SER A 149 -6.02 -0.81 -11.13
CA SER A 149 -5.50 0.33 -11.89
C SER A 149 -6.55 1.44 -12.04
N LYS A 150 -7.82 1.09 -12.25
CA LYS A 150 -8.93 2.05 -12.31
C LYS A 150 -9.08 2.83 -11.01
N ASP A 151 -9.02 2.16 -9.85
CA ASP A 151 -9.15 2.82 -8.56
C ASP A 151 -7.96 3.73 -8.24
N ILE A 152 -6.73 3.29 -8.50
CA ILE A 152 -5.53 4.13 -8.39
C ILE A 152 -5.65 5.37 -9.28
N CYS A 153 -5.91 5.15 -10.57
CA CYS A 153 -5.99 6.23 -11.54
C CYS A 153 -7.17 7.17 -11.26
N ARG A 154 -8.29 6.68 -10.71
CA ARG A 154 -9.43 7.52 -10.32
C ARG A 154 -9.01 8.57 -9.28
N VAL A 155 -8.28 8.16 -8.25
CA VAL A 155 -7.79 9.05 -7.20
C VAL A 155 -6.73 10.00 -7.74
N LEU A 156 -5.69 9.46 -8.39
CA LEU A 156 -4.56 10.27 -8.87
C LEU A 156 -4.97 11.29 -9.94
N VAL A 157 -5.75 10.87 -10.93
CA VAL A 157 -6.21 11.76 -12.02
C VAL A 157 -7.22 12.78 -11.48
N GLY A 158 -8.09 12.38 -10.54
CA GLY A 158 -9.01 13.31 -9.87
C GLY A 158 -8.29 14.43 -9.13
N MET A 159 -7.31 14.10 -8.28
CA MET A 159 -6.49 15.09 -7.58
C MET A 159 -5.67 15.96 -8.54
N TRP A 160 -5.11 15.35 -9.60
CA TRP A 160 -4.41 16.09 -10.64
C TRP A 160 -5.34 17.11 -11.33
N ALA A 161 -6.55 16.70 -11.70
CA ALA A 161 -7.51 17.57 -12.35
C ALA A 161 -7.98 18.72 -11.43
N GLU A 162 -8.23 18.44 -10.14
CA GLU A 162 -8.50 19.47 -9.13
C GLU A 162 -7.34 20.48 -9.06
N GLY A 163 -6.09 20.01 -9.06
CA GLY A 163 -4.91 20.86 -9.07
C GLY A 163 -4.80 21.74 -10.33
N LYS A 164 -5.19 21.22 -11.50
CA LYS A 164 -5.28 22.01 -12.75
C LYS A 164 -6.35 23.10 -12.66
N ILE A 165 -7.53 22.79 -12.10
CA ILE A 165 -8.61 23.78 -11.89
C ILE A 165 -8.16 24.90 -10.96
N HIS A 166 -7.42 24.56 -9.90
CA HIS A 166 -6.83 25.52 -8.97
C HIS A 166 -5.52 26.18 -9.47
N LYS A 167 -5.08 25.87 -10.69
CA LYS A 167 -3.89 26.43 -11.34
C LYS A 167 -2.59 26.19 -10.57
N PHE A 168 -2.44 25.02 -9.95
CA PHE A 168 -1.19 24.64 -9.27
C PHE A 168 -0.03 24.33 -10.23
N ASP A 169 -0.28 24.30 -11.53
CA ASP A 169 0.73 24.15 -12.58
C ASP A 169 1.35 25.49 -13.03
N VAL A 170 0.79 26.63 -12.60
CA VAL A 170 1.28 27.97 -12.94
C VAL A 170 1.88 28.63 -11.70
N GLU A 171 3.06 29.21 -11.84
CA GLU A 171 3.79 29.86 -10.74
C GLU A 171 3.28 31.28 -10.44
N GLU A 172 2.46 31.86 -11.32
CA GLU A 172 1.86 33.18 -11.13
C GLU A 172 0.91 33.26 -9.91
N SER A 173 0.78 34.49 -9.40
CA SER A 173 0.03 34.97 -8.23
C SER A 173 -1.25 34.16 -7.90
N PRO A 174 -1.55 33.90 -6.61
CA PRO A 174 -2.61 32.99 -6.20
C PRO A 174 -3.94 33.41 -6.81
N SER A 175 -4.46 32.59 -7.72
CA SER A 175 -5.75 32.90 -8.31
C SER A 175 -6.77 32.98 -7.18
N SER A 176 -7.37 34.15 -7.04
CA SER A 176 -8.57 34.48 -6.25
C SER A 176 -9.80 33.63 -6.60
N ASN A 177 -9.62 32.60 -7.43
CA ASN A 177 -10.61 31.66 -7.91
C ASN A 177 -10.85 30.48 -6.94
N MET A 178 -10.21 30.44 -5.77
CA MET A 178 -10.59 29.51 -4.71
C MET A 178 -11.91 29.97 -4.05
N LYS A 179 -13.00 29.97 -4.82
CA LYS A 179 -14.34 30.23 -4.31
C LYS A 179 -14.82 28.98 -3.57
N GLY A 180 -14.89 29.06 -2.25
CA GLY A 180 -15.65 28.12 -1.41
C GLY A 180 -14.85 27.09 -0.62
N THR A 181 -13.69 26.62 -1.09
CA THR A 181 -12.86 25.65 -0.35
C THR A 181 -11.65 26.35 0.26
N SER A 182 -11.29 26.06 1.52
CA SER A 182 -10.03 26.55 2.10
C SER A 182 -8.86 25.64 1.72
N LEU A 183 -7.63 26.16 1.63
CA LEU A 183 -6.43 25.35 1.38
C LEU A 183 -6.29 24.18 2.37
N LYS A 184 -6.68 24.40 3.63
CA LYS A 184 -6.68 23.36 4.67
C LYS A 184 -7.65 22.23 4.34
N GLN A 185 -8.87 22.54 3.94
CA GLN A 185 -9.86 21.53 3.53
C GLN A 185 -9.39 20.73 2.31
N LEU A 186 -8.73 21.40 1.35
CA LEU A 186 -8.19 20.72 0.18
C LEU A 186 -7.08 19.73 0.55
N VAL A 187 -6.14 20.16 1.40
CA VAL A 187 -5.07 19.29 1.92
C VAL A 187 -5.65 18.09 2.66
N GLU A 188 -6.62 18.30 3.56
CA GLU A 188 -7.21 17.19 4.32
C GLU A 188 -7.98 16.23 3.39
N ASN A 189 -8.77 16.73 2.44
CA ASN A 189 -9.46 15.89 1.46
C ASN A 189 -8.47 15.07 0.62
N TRP A 190 -7.38 15.68 0.14
CA TRP A 190 -6.35 14.99 -0.62
C TRP A 190 -5.61 13.94 0.21
N LYS A 191 -5.31 14.26 1.46
CA LYS A 191 -4.71 13.35 2.42
C LYS A 191 -5.61 12.14 2.67
N THR A 192 -6.88 12.36 3.02
CA THR A 192 -7.87 11.29 3.24
C THR A 192 -7.99 10.39 2.01
N ARG A 193 -8.10 10.96 0.80
CA ARG A 193 -8.20 10.16 -0.44
C ARG A 193 -6.98 9.25 -0.68
N ILE A 194 -5.78 9.74 -0.38
CA ILE A 194 -4.55 8.96 -0.53
C ILE A 194 -4.44 7.91 0.58
N GLU A 195 -4.75 8.25 1.82
CA GLU A 195 -4.72 7.31 2.94
C GLU A 195 -5.78 6.22 2.77
N ASP A 196 -6.99 6.55 2.30
CA ASP A 196 -8.04 5.59 1.97
C ASP A 196 -7.64 4.68 0.82
N LEU A 197 -7.02 5.23 -0.24
CA LEU A 197 -6.52 4.43 -1.35
C LEU A 197 -5.43 3.46 -0.88
N MET A 198 -4.47 3.93 -0.09
CA MET A 198 -3.40 3.09 0.45
C MET A 198 -3.96 2.05 1.41
N ALA A 199 -4.90 2.39 2.29
CA ALA A 199 -5.57 1.42 3.15
C ALA A 199 -6.39 0.39 2.36
N TRP A 200 -6.98 0.77 1.22
CA TRP A 200 -7.70 -0.16 0.34
C TRP A 200 -6.76 -1.07 -0.46
N LEU A 201 -5.62 -0.56 -0.92
CA LEU A 201 -4.61 -1.35 -1.62
C LEU A 201 -3.94 -2.33 -0.66
N ASP A 202 -3.56 -1.84 0.51
CA ASP A 202 -2.93 -2.58 1.61
C ASP A 202 -1.75 -3.42 1.13
N TRP A 203 -0.82 -2.79 0.43
CA TRP A 203 0.34 -3.47 -0.12
C TRP A 203 1.42 -3.67 0.94
N SER A 204 1.95 -4.89 1.02
CA SER A 204 3.01 -5.27 1.96
C SER A 204 4.29 -4.43 1.81
N ILE A 205 4.52 -3.80 0.65
CA ILE A 205 5.66 -2.91 0.42
C ILE A 205 5.69 -1.68 1.34
N TRP A 206 4.55 -1.29 1.91
CA TRP A 206 4.45 -0.18 2.86
C TRP A 206 4.70 -0.61 4.31
N VAL A 207 4.87 -1.90 4.55
CA VAL A 207 5.12 -2.46 5.87
C VAL A 207 6.63 -2.52 6.06
N ARG A 208 7.16 -1.50 6.72
CA ARG A 208 8.60 -1.30 6.89
C ARG A 208 8.90 -0.61 8.19
N CYS A 209 10.14 -0.72 8.63
CA CYS A 209 10.62 -0.14 9.86
C CYS A 209 10.76 1.36 9.67
N GLU A 210 10.12 2.12 10.55
CA GLU A 210 10.24 3.57 10.63
C GLU A 210 10.69 3.96 12.05
N PRO A 211 11.89 4.56 12.22
CA PRO A 211 12.88 4.89 11.19
C PRO A 211 13.52 3.66 10.53
N ALA A 212 14.21 3.87 9.40
CA ALA A 212 14.97 2.81 8.74
C ALA A 212 16.02 2.23 9.69
N CYS A 213 16.21 0.91 9.65
CA CYS A 213 17.16 0.21 10.49
C CYS A 213 18.61 0.63 10.21
N GLY A 214 19.47 0.49 11.23
CA GLY A 214 20.91 0.74 11.11
C GLY A 214 21.61 -0.19 10.11
N TYR A 215 22.85 0.14 9.76
CA TYR A 215 23.65 -0.62 8.80
C TYR A 215 23.86 -2.09 9.21
N GLU A 216 23.94 -2.34 10.52
CA GLU A 216 24.10 -3.68 11.09
C GLU A 216 22.76 -4.35 11.36
N GLU A 217 21.64 -3.77 10.93
CA GLU A 217 20.30 -4.26 11.19
C GLU A 217 19.56 -4.61 9.88
N MET A 218 18.51 -5.41 10.00
CA MET A 218 17.54 -5.61 8.94
C MET A 218 16.14 -5.41 9.47
N CYS A 219 15.28 -4.85 8.62
CA CYS A 219 13.86 -4.77 8.93
C CYS A 219 13.24 -6.15 8.75
N TYR A 220 12.95 -6.81 9.87
CA TYR A 220 12.35 -8.12 9.93
C TYR A 220 10.85 -7.99 10.20
N MET A 221 10.05 -8.49 9.27
CA MET A 221 8.65 -8.78 9.51
C MET A 221 8.58 -10.21 10.04
N PRO A 222 8.05 -10.44 11.25
CA PRO A 222 7.91 -11.80 11.74
C PRO A 222 7.01 -12.58 10.76
N GLN A 223 7.36 -13.85 10.45
CA GLN A 223 6.52 -14.77 9.65
C GLN A 223 5.85 -15.85 10.52
N TRP A 224 4.57 -16.12 10.24
CA TRP A 224 3.78 -17.11 11.00
C TRP A 224 4.41 -18.51 10.89
N PRO A 225 4.41 -19.34 11.95
CA PRO A 225 3.92 -19.10 13.31
C PRO A 225 4.97 -18.39 14.19
N PHE A 226 4.58 -17.30 14.86
CA PHE A 226 5.48 -16.61 15.79
C PHE A 226 5.63 -17.42 17.09
N PHE A 227 6.87 -17.69 17.46
CA PHE A 227 7.35 -18.49 18.59
C PHE A 227 6.37 -18.66 19.79
N LYS A 228 5.68 -19.81 19.87
CA LYS A 228 5.02 -20.35 21.09
C LYS A 228 5.50 -21.76 21.44
N HIS A 229 6.78 -22.06 21.23
CA HIS A 229 7.41 -23.29 21.71
C HIS A 229 8.55 -23.00 22.69
N MET A 230 8.25 -22.24 23.74
CA MET A 230 8.93 -22.46 25.03
C MET A 230 7.86 -22.77 26.06
N PRO A 231 7.72 -24.03 26.53
CA PRO A 231 6.82 -24.35 27.63
C PRO A 231 7.29 -23.62 28.91
N PRO A 232 6.37 -23.29 29.83
CA PRO A 232 6.73 -22.62 31.07
C PRO A 232 7.63 -23.57 31.88
N GLY A 233 8.92 -23.28 31.93
CA GLY A 233 9.82 -23.89 32.91
C GLY A 233 9.37 -23.46 34.32
N PRO A 234 9.49 -24.34 35.33
CA PRO A 234 9.04 -24.03 36.67
C PRO A 234 9.89 -22.88 37.22
N THR A 235 9.25 -21.76 37.57
CA THR A 235 9.88 -20.69 38.33
C THR A 235 10.36 -21.25 39.68
N PRO A 236 11.66 -21.15 40.03
CA PRO A 236 12.05 -21.21 41.42
C PRO A 236 11.62 -19.88 42.03
N GLU A 237 10.62 -19.96 42.89
CA GLU A 237 10.19 -18.92 43.81
C GLU A 237 11.44 -18.33 44.51
N ASN A 238 11.71 -17.04 44.28
CA ASN A 238 12.75 -16.33 45.02
C ASN A 238 12.09 -15.20 45.83
N PRO A 239 12.14 -15.22 47.18
CA PRO A 239 11.22 -14.46 48.03
C PRO A 239 11.54 -12.98 48.19
N ASN A 240 12.49 -12.43 47.42
CA ASN A 240 13.01 -11.07 47.66
C ASN A 240 13.21 -10.32 46.35
N LYS A 241 12.18 -9.63 45.86
CA LYS A 241 12.40 -8.39 45.12
C LYS A 241 11.27 -7.40 45.38
N THR A 242 11.62 -6.45 46.23
CA THR A 242 10.90 -5.24 46.59
C THR A 242 10.56 -4.40 45.37
N THR A 243 9.32 -3.92 45.42
CA THR A 243 8.74 -2.85 44.60
C THR A 243 9.68 -1.68 44.38
N THR A 244 9.89 -1.29 43.12
CA THR A 244 10.11 0.12 42.76
C THR A 244 9.41 0.40 41.43
N GLU A 245 8.50 1.35 41.50
CA GLU A 245 7.77 1.97 40.40
C GLU A 245 8.77 2.67 39.46
N ASP A 246 8.63 2.47 38.15
CA ASP A 246 9.08 3.47 37.19
C ASP A 246 8.16 3.46 35.95
N ASN A 247 8.01 4.66 35.39
CA ASN A 247 6.84 5.21 34.76
C ASN A 247 6.65 4.81 33.29
N GLY A 248 5.41 4.50 32.93
CA GLY A 248 4.72 5.15 31.80
C GLY A 248 5.25 4.91 30.37
N ARG A 249 5.70 3.70 30.02
CA ARG A 249 5.60 3.23 28.63
C ARG A 249 4.42 2.28 28.53
N ASP A 250 3.47 2.67 27.69
CA ASP A 250 2.37 1.85 27.19
C ASP A 250 2.95 0.51 26.72
N ARG A 251 2.90 -0.50 27.60
CA ARG A 251 3.14 -1.90 27.24
C ARG A 251 1.91 -2.29 26.45
N SER A 252 1.97 -2.06 25.13
CA SER A 252 1.10 -2.68 24.15
C SER A 252 0.88 -4.14 24.56
N ASN A 253 -0.38 -4.49 24.75
CA ASN A 253 -0.81 -5.82 25.18
C ASN A 253 -0.13 -6.86 24.25
N PRO A 254 0.61 -7.86 24.77
CA PRO A 254 1.27 -8.87 23.95
C PRO A 254 0.30 -9.65 23.05
N ASP A 255 -1.00 -9.60 23.38
CA ASP A 255 -2.06 -10.20 22.59
C ASP A 255 -2.38 -9.44 21.29
N ASP A 256 -2.04 -8.14 21.19
CA ASP A 256 -2.28 -7.34 19.98
C ASP A 256 -1.21 -7.54 18.89
N ASP A 257 -0.01 -8.03 19.24
CA ASP A 257 1.09 -8.30 18.29
C ASP A 257 0.78 -9.52 17.38
N TRP A 258 -0.20 -10.35 17.75
CA TRP A 258 -0.68 -11.48 16.95
C TRP A 258 -1.60 -11.06 15.80
N ASP A 259 -2.34 -9.96 15.97
CA ASP A 259 -3.34 -9.50 15.00
C ASP A 259 -2.73 -8.57 13.94
N ARG A 260 -1.61 -7.89 14.25
CA ARG A 260 -0.86 -7.01 13.34
C ARG A 260 0.65 -7.12 13.58
N PRO A 261 1.39 -7.95 12.82
CA PRO A 261 2.83 -8.08 13.01
C PRO A 261 3.54 -6.76 12.73
N VAL A 262 4.19 -6.19 13.74
CA VAL A 262 4.95 -4.95 13.58
C VAL A 262 6.37 -5.27 13.09
N PRO A 263 6.85 -4.66 11.99
CA PRO A 263 8.22 -4.87 11.54
C PRO A 263 9.22 -4.29 12.55
N ARG A 264 10.29 -5.04 12.84
CA ARG A 264 11.32 -4.66 13.83
C ARG A 264 12.71 -4.71 13.22
N CYS A 265 13.59 -3.82 13.66
CA CYS A 265 15.00 -3.88 13.32
C CYS A 265 15.67 -4.97 14.16
N ILE A 266 16.31 -5.94 13.51
CA ILE A 266 17.11 -6.98 14.16
C ILE A 266 18.54 -6.94 13.63
N ARG A 267 19.53 -7.18 14.50
CA ARG A 267 20.94 -7.15 14.10
C ARG A 267 21.30 -8.33 13.18
N ARG A 268 22.20 -8.08 12.23
CA ARG A 268 22.80 -9.04 11.30
C ARG A 268 24.16 -9.56 11.77
N ILE A 269 24.76 -8.89 12.75
CA ILE A 269 26.12 -9.14 13.25
C ILE A 269 26.03 -9.39 14.75
N GLU A 270 26.88 -10.27 15.25
CA GLU A 270 26.99 -10.59 16.67
C GLU A 270 27.38 -9.38 17.54
N PRO A 271 26.90 -9.31 18.79
CA PRO A 271 25.87 -10.19 19.35
C PRO A 271 24.51 -9.86 18.73
N PHE A 272 23.79 -10.89 18.28
CA PHE A 272 22.42 -10.73 17.85
C PHE A 272 21.61 -10.25 19.06
N ASP A 273 20.77 -9.22 18.88
CA ASP A 273 19.76 -8.82 19.87
C ASP A 273 18.69 -9.92 19.95
N ASN A 274 19.08 -11.07 20.47
CA ASN A 274 18.16 -12.01 21.07
C ASN A 274 17.92 -11.40 22.44
N GLY A 275 16.74 -10.86 22.71
CA GLY A 275 16.38 -10.44 24.06
C GLY A 275 16.86 -11.51 25.06
N GLU A 276 17.90 -11.16 25.80
CA GLU A 276 18.63 -11.88 26.83
C GLU A 276 18.17 -13.34 27.10
N HIS A 277 18.43 -14.26 26.17
CA HIS A 277 18.35 -15.70 26.45
C HIS A 277 19.50 -16.42 25.76
N ASP A 278 20.42 -16.87 26.60
CA ASP A 278 21.58 -17.72 26.34
C ASP A 278 21.18 -19.01 25.61
N TRP A 279 21.54 -19.12 24.33
CA TRP A 279 21.46 -20.38 23.58
C TRP A 279 22.82 -21.07 23.62
N THR A 280 23.25 -21.49 24.80
CA THR A 280 24.32 -22.48 24.93
C THR A 280 23.77 -23.83 24.46
N PHE A 281 23.94 -24.11 23.16
CA PHE A 281 23.86 -25.47 22.63
C PHE A 281 25.07 -26.26 23.17
N GLU A 282 24.90 -26.97 24.29
CA GLU A 282 25.79 -28.08 24.61
C GLU A 282 25.60 -29.16 23.54
N ILE A 283 26.54 -29.20 22.59
CA ILE A 283 26.71 -30.33 21.69
C ILE A 283 27.34 -31.45 22.51
N GLY A 284 26.50 -32.31 23.08
CA GLY A 284 26.91 -33.62 23.59
C GLY A 284 27.39 -34.48 22.43
N ILE A 285 28.71 -34.56 22.24
CA ILE A 285 29.37 -35.54 21.37
C ILE A 285 29.54 -36.83 22.18
N ILE A 286 28.85 -37.89 21.72
CA ILE A 286 29.03 -39.34 21.96
C ILE A 286 28.89 -39.84 23.40
#